data_AF-A0A0K8Q667-F1
#
_entry.id   AF-A0A0K8Q667-F1
#
_cell.length_a   1.000
_cell.length_b   1.000
_cell.length_c   1.000
_cell.angle_alpha   90.00
_cell.angle_beta   90.00
_cell.angle_gamma   90.00
#
_symmetry.space_group_name_H-M   'P 1'
#
loop_
_entity.id
_entity.type
_entity.pdbx_description
1 polymer ?
#
loop_
_entity_poly.entity_id
_entity_poly.type
_entity_poly.pdbx_seq_one_letter_code
_entity_poly.pdbx_strand_id
1 'polypeptide(L)'
;MVGIIDPPRAEAAAAVAEAQRAGIRVLMITGDHPLSAARIAVDLGIARAGDRPVTGAELDLLDDGGLRTVVNSTSVYARVAPQNKLQIVDALQAQGNVVAMTGDGVNDAPALKSADIGIAWASPGPR
;
A
#
# COMPACT_ATOMS: atom_id res chain seq x y z
N MET A 1 -17.00 15.30 -13.51
CA MET A 1 -16.78 14.21 -12.52
C MET A 1 -15.74 14.72 -11.54
N VAL A 2 -16.13 14.99 -10.29
CA VAL A 2 -15.24 15.55 -9.26
C VAL A 2 -14.80 14.38 -8.37
N GLY A 3 -13.55 13.94 -8.52
CA GLY A 3 -12.93 13.04 -7.55
C GLY A 3 -12.25 13.90 -6.50
N ILE A 4 -12.72 13.84 -5.26
CA ILE A 4 -12.01 14.43 -4.12
C ILE A 4 -10.79 13.54 -3.88
N ILE A 5 -9.62 14.04 -4.29
CA ILE A 5 -8.32 13.45 -3.95
C ILE A 5 -7.96 14.03 -2.58
N ASP A 6 -7.75 13.18 -1.59
CA ASP A 6 -7.16 13.61 -0.33
C ASP A 6 -5.67 13.84 -0.57
N PRO A 7 -5.18 15.09 -0.55
CA PRO A 7 -3.79 15.34 -0.91
C PRO A 7 -2.86 14.67 0.12
N PRO A 8 -1.73 14.09 -0.33
CA PRO A 8 -0.76 13.55 0.59
C PRO A 8 -0.28 14.65 1.55
N ARG A 9 -0.07 14.28 2.81
CA ARG A 9 0.52 15.19 3.82
C ARG A 9 1.90 15.66 3.34
N ALA A 10 2.23 16.92 3.61
CA ALA A 10 3.49 17.52 3.16
C ALA A 10 4.72 16.74 3.64
N GLU A 11 4.62 16.09 4.80
CA GLU A 11 5.68 15.32 5.44
C GLU A 11 5.82 13.90 4.87
N ALA A 12 4.84 13.41 4.10
CA ALA A 12 4.81 12.03 3.65
C ALA A 12 6.01 11.67 2.75
N ALA A 13 6.36 12.54 1.80
CA ALA A 13 7.49 12.30 0.91
C ALA A 13 8.83 12.21 1.67
N ALA A 14 9.01 13.05 2.70
CA ALA A 14 10.20 13.02 3.53
C ALA A 14 10.31 11.71 4.34
N ALA A 15 9.19 11.26 4.92
CA ALA A 15 9.14 9.98 5.66
C ALA A 15 9.42 8.78 4.74
N VAL A 16 8.86 8.76 3.52
CA VAL A 16 9.14 7.72 2.52
C VAL A 16 10.64 7.69 2.19
N ALA A 17 11.24 8.85 1.93
CA ALA A 17 12.66 8.94 1.61
C ALA A 17 13.57 8.52 2.78
N GLU A 18 13.16 8.79 4.03
CA GLU A 18 13.87 8.32 5.21
C GLU A 18 13.81 6.80 5.38
N ALA A 19 12.63 6.20 5.24
CA ALA A 19 12.46 4.76 5.27
C ALA A 19 13.30 4.07 4.19
N GLN A 20 13.26 4.58 2.96
CA GLN A 20 14.06 4.04 1.85
C GLN A 20 15.57 4.17 2.09
N ARG A 21 16.05 5.28 2.67
CA ARG A 21 17.47 5.43 3.06
C ARG A 21 17.89 4.44 4.15
N ALA A 22 16.96 4.00 4.99
CA ALA A 22 17.19 2.95 5.98
C ALA A 22 17.11 1.52 5.37
N GLY A 23 16.91 1.38 4.06
CA GLY A 23 16.78 0.08 3.39
C GLY A 23 15.38 -0.53 3.48
N ILE A 24 14.37 0.23 3.92
CA ILE A 24 12.98 -0.23 4.03
C ILE A 24 12.27 0.02 2.72
N ARG A 25 11.72 -1.03 2.11
CA ARG A 25 10.87 -0.92 0.94
C ARG A 25 9.49 -0.39 1.35
N VAL A 26 9.04 0.68 0.69
CA VAL A 26 7.73 1.28 0.93
C VAL A 26 6.75 0.83 -0.15
N LEU A 27 5.56 0.43 0.26
CA LEU A 27 4.45 0.03 -0.61
C LEU A 27 3.25 0.98 -0.38
N MET A 28 2.57 1.38 -1.44
CA MET A 28 1.30 2.10 -1.36
C MET A 28 0.15 1.12 -1.60
N ILE A 29 -0.82 1.10 -0.68
CA ILE A 29 -2.04 0.29 -0.79
C ILE A 29 -3.24 1.22 -0.60
N THR A 30 -4.07 1.41 -1.63
CA THR A 30 -5.19 2.38 -1.59
C THR A 30 -6.45 1.85 -2.28
N GLY A 31 -7.61 2.37 -1.85
CA GLY A 31 -8.90 2.19 -2.53
C GLY A 31 -9.11 3.13 -3.73
N ASP A 32 -8.16 4.04 -3.98
CA ASP A 32 -8.24 5.02 -5.05
C ASP A 32 -8.15 4.42 -6.46
N HIS A 33 -8.46 5.26 -7.44
CA HIS A 33 -8.31 4.92 -8.84
C HIS A 33 -6.82 4.72 -9.21
N PRO A 34 -6.47 3.73 -10.06
CA PRO A 34 -5.07 3.42 -10.38
C PRO A 34 -4.26 4.61 -10.90
N LEU A 35 -4.85 5.44 -11.77
CA LEU A 35 -4.16 6.63 -12.30
C LEU A 35 -3.77 7.63 -11.20
N SER A 36 -4.67 7.87 -10.24
CA SER A 36 -4.40 8.76 -9.12
C SER A 36 -3.36 8.16 -8.18
N ALA A 37 -3.50 6.87 -7.86
CA ALA A 37 -2.54 6.15 -7.01
C ALA A 37 -1.12 6.17 -7.62
N ALA A 38 -0.99 5.91 -8.92
CA ALA A 38 0.29 5.99 -9.63
C ALA A 38 0.91 7.39 -9.52
N ARG A 39 0.11 8.44 -9.75
CA ARG A 39 0.59 9.82 -9.68
C ARG A 39 1.09 10.17 -8.29
N ILE A 40 0.29 9.90 -7.26
CA ILE A 40 0.64 10.18 -5.86
C ILE A 40 1.86 9.37 -5.45
N ALA A 41 1.95 8.09 -5.84
CA ALA A 41 3.11 7.25 -5.54
C ALA A 41 4.41 7.79 -6.16
N VAL A 42 4.36 8.33 -7.38
CA VAL A 42 5.50 8.99 -8.01
C VAL A 42 5.86 10.28 -7.27
N ASP A 43 4.88 11.12 -6.95
CA ASP A 43 5.10 12.38 -6.24
C ASP A 43 5.68 12.13 -4.83
N LEU A 44 5.36 11.00 -4.19
CA LEU A 44 5.91 10.58 -2.90
C LEU A 44 7.24 9.80 -2.99
N GLY A 45 7.72 9.46 -4.19
CA GLY A 45 8.93 8.66 -4.37
C GLY A 45 8.78 7.16 -4.06
N ILE A 46 7.54 6.65 -3.97
CA ILE A 46 7.25 5.22 -3.76
C ILE A 46 7.41 4.42 -5.06
N ALA A 47 7.10 5.04 -6.19
CA ALA A 47 7.14 4.44 -7.52
C ALA A 47 7.89 5.33 -8.52
N ARG A 48 8.33 4.75 -9.62
CA ARG A 48 8.95 5.47 -10.74
C ARG A 48 7.88 5.85 -11.77
N ALA A 49 8.16 6.89 -12.54
CA ALA A 49 7.30 7.26 -13.66
C ALA A 49 7.21 6.10 -14.66
N GLY A 50 5.98 5.67 -14.97
CA GLY A 50 5.71 4.53 -15.83
C GLY A 50 5.45 3.21 -15.09
N ASP A 51 5.70 3.14 -13.78
CA ASP A 51 5.31 1.98 -12.98
C ASP A 51 3.78 1.86 -12.97
N ARG A 52 3.29 0.66 -13.26
CA ARG A 52 1.86 0.37 -13.33
C ARG A 52 1.37 -0.17 -11.97
N PRO A 53 0.34 0.44 -11.36
CA PRO A 53 -0.31 -0.13 -10.19
C PRO A 53 -0.99 -1.45 -10.52
N VAL A 54 -0.99 -2.38 -9.57
CA VAL A 54 -1.80 -3.59 -9.62
C VAL A 54 -3.11 -3.34 -8.89
N THR A 55 -4.23 -3.78 -9.47
CA THR A 55 -5.54 -3.62 -8.87
C THR A 55 -5.92 -4.79 -7.97
N GLY A 56 -6.83 -4.56 -7.00
CA GLY A 56 -7.40 -5.65 -6.20
C GLY A 56 -7.99 -6.78 -7.07
N ALA A 57 -8.72 -6.43 -8.12
CA ALA A 57 -9.27 -7.39 -9.07
C ALA A 57 -8.20 -8.21 -9.82
N GLU A 58 -7.02 -7.65 -10.06
CA GLU A 58 -5.90 -8.41 -10.62
C GLU A 58 -5.27 -9.34 -9.59
N LEU A 59 -5.17 -8.92 -8.33
CA LEU A 59 -4.69 -9.77 -7.23
C LEU A 59 -5.60 -10.98 -7.02
N ASP A 60 -6.91 -10.79 -7.12
CA ASP A 60 -7.92 -11.85 -6.94
C ASP A 60 -7.81 -12.97 -7.99
N LEU A 61 -7.13 -12.71 -9.12
CA LEU A 61 -6.92 -13.68 -10.20
C LEU A 61 -5.59 -14.45 -10.09
N LEU A 62 -4.74 -14.08 -9.14
CA LEU A 62 -3.42 -14.70 -8.98
C LEU A 62 -3.51 -15.97 -8.12
N ASP A 63 -2.73 -16.97 -8.49
CA ASP A 63 -2.36 -18.05 -7.59
C ASP A 63 -1.21 -17.61 -6.66
N ASP A 64 -0.82 -18.48 -5.72
CA ASP A 64 0.26 -18.20 -4.77
C ASP A 64 1.59 -17.84 -5.47
N GLY A 65 1.87 -18.46 -6.62
CA GLY A 65 3.08 -18.20 -7.42
C GLY A 65 3.07 -16.82 -8.08
N GLY A 66 1.93 -16.45 -8.67
CA GLY A 66 1.68 -15.14 -9.24
C GLY A 66 1.70 -14.04 -8.18
N LEU A 67 1.04 -14.28 -7.04
CA LEU A 67 1.01 -13.35 -5.91
C LEU A 67 2.44 -13.08 -5.40
N ARG A 68 3.25 -14.13 -5.21
CA ARG A 68 4.67 -14.01 -4.81
C ARG A 68 5.45 -13.11 -5.78
N THR A 69 5.27 -13.31 -7.07
CA THR A 69 5.96 -12.52 -8.12
C THR A 69 5.53 -11.06 -8.10
N VAL A 70 4.22 -10.83 -8.00
CA VAL A 70 3.63 -9.49 -7.99
C VAL A 70 4.07 -8.71 -6.76
N VAL A 71 4.02 -9.30 -5.56
CA VAL A 71 4.40 -8.57 -4.35
C VAL A 71 5.86 -8.15 -4.30
N ASN A 72 6.75 -8.89 -4.97
CA ASN A 72 8.18 -8.56 -5.06
C ASN A 72 8.49 -7.42 -6.02
N SER A 73 7.66 -7.22 -7.05
CA SER A 73 7.92 -6.28 -8.14
C SER A 73 7.03 -5.04 -8.11
N THR A 74 5.94 -5.07 -7.36
CA THR A 74 4.92 -4.01 -7.37
C THR A 74 5.00 -3.14 -6.11
N SER A 75 5.09 -1.83 -6.30
CA SER A 75 5.10 -0.85 -5.19
C SER A 75 3.76 -0.15 -4.95
N VAL A 76 2.79 -0.29 -5.87
CA VAL A 76 1.50 0.43 -5.79
C VAL A 76 0.35 -0.53 -6.07
N TYR A 77 -0.59 -0.58 -5.12
CA TYR A 77 -1.84 -1.33 -5.23
C TYR A 77 -3.02 -0.38 -5.14
N ALA A 78 -3.94 -0.48 -6.09
CA ALA A 78 -5.10 0.40 -6.23
C ALA A 78 -6.42 -0.39 -6.23
N ARG A 79 -7.55 0.27 -5.92
CA ARG A 79 -8.86 -0.40 -5.79
C ARG A 79 -8.80 -1.65 -4.90
N VAL A 80 -8.05 -1.59 -3.81
CA VAL A 80 -7.75 -2.73 -2.94
C VAL A 80 -8.87 -2.93 -1.91
N ALA A 81 -9.40 -4.15 -1.82
CA ALA A 81 -10.34 -4.54 -0.76
C ALA A 81 -9.60 -4.94 0.53
N PRO A 82 -10.24 -4.92 1.72
CA PRO A 82 -9.61 -5.34 2.97
C PRO A 82 -8.91 -6.72 2.90
N GLN A 83 -9.50 -7.67 2.19
CA GLN A 83 -8.95 -9.02 1.99
C GLN A 83 -7.63 -8.99 1.22
N ASN A 84 -7.53 -8.14 0.20
CA ASN A 84 -6.31 -7.99 -0.59
C ASN A 84 -5.15 -7.42 0.24
N LYS A 85 -5.44 -6.54 1.20
CA LYS A 85 -4.40 -6.01 2.11
C LYS A 85 -3.78 -7.15 2.92
N LEU A 86 -4.61 -8.05 3.43
CA LEU A 86 -4.16 -9.24 4.16
C LEU A 86 -3.35 -10.18 3.24
N GLN A 87 -3.84 -10.45 2.02
CA GLN A 87 -3.11 -11.26 1.03
C GLN A 87 -1.71 -10.71 0.74
N ILE A 88 -1.56 -9.38 0.60
CA ILE A 88 -0.26 -8.75 0.37
C ILE A 88 0.67 -8.93 1.58
N VAL A 89 0.15 -8.70 2.80
CA VAL A 89 0.93 -8.88 4.05
C VAL A 89 1.41 -10.31 4.19
N ASP A 90 0.50 -11.28 4.08
CA ASP A 90 0.81 -12.70 4.23
C ASP A 90 1.82 -13.17 3.16
N ALA A 91 1.67 -12.72 1.91
CA ALA A 91 2.59 -13.06 0.82
C ALA A 91 3.99 -12.45 1.00
N LEU A 92 4.11 -11.28 1.62
CA LEU A 92 5.41 -10.68 1.95
C LEU A 92 6.06 -11.41 3.13
N GLN A 93 5.29 -11.76 4.16
CA GLN A 93 5.77 -12.50 5.34
C GLN A 93 6.19 -13.92 4.98
N ALA A 94 5.46 -14.62 4.10
CA ALA A 94 5.81 -15.95 3.60
C ALA A 94 7.17 -16.00 2.88
N GLN A 95 7.70 -14.83 2.49
CA GLN A 95 9.03 -14.69 1.88
C GLN A 95 10.12 -14.27 2.86
N GLY A 96 9.81 -14.26 4.17
CA GLY A 96 10.74 -13.91 5.24
C GLY A 96 10.93 -12.42 5.46
N ASN A 97 10.09 -11.56 4.87
CA ASN A 97 10.11 -10.13 5.16
C ASN A 97 9.44 -9.85 6.51
N VAL A 98 9.99 -8.90 7.27
CA VAL A 98 9.30 -8.27 8.40
C VAL A 98 8.41 -7.16 7.84
N VAL A 99 7.11 -7.23 8.09
CA VAL A 99 6.11 -6.32 7.49
C VAL A 99 5.56 -5.37 8.54
N ALA A 100 5.68 -4.08 8.26
CA ALA A 100 4.97 -3.03 8.99
C ALA A 100 3.81 -2.51 8.15
N MET A 101 2.61 -2.41 8.73
CA MET A 101 1.43 -1.87 8.07
C MET A 101 0.91 -0.64 8.81
N THR A 102 0.55 0.40 8.05
CA THR A 102 -0.06 1.63 8.57
C THR A 102 -1.49 1.76 8.06
N GLY A 103 -2.46 2.15 8.90
CA GLY A 103 -3.86 2.26 8.47
C GLY A 103 -4.81 2.94 9.46
N ASP A 104 -6.07 3.11 9.06
CA ASP A 104 -7.13 3.81 9.81
C ASP A 104 -7.88 2.93 10.84
N GLY A 105 -7.45 1.68 10.98
CA GLY A 105 -7.89 0.74 12.00
C GLY A 105 -9.19 -0.01 11.68
N VAL A 106 -10.16 0.56 10.97
CA VAL A 106 -11.44 -0.14 10.67
C VAL A 106 -11.31 -0.96 9.38
N ASN A 107 -10.86 -0.32 8.29
CA ASN A 107 -10.71 -1.00 7.01
C ASN A 107 -9.43 -1.83 6.93
N ASP A 108 -8.47 -1.50 7.80
CA ASP A 108 -7.14 -2.10 7.86
C ASP A 108 -6.98 -3.11 9.00
N ALA A 109 -7.98 -3.28 9.87
CA ALA A 109 -7.87 -4.09 11.11
C ALA A 109 -7.27 -5.49 10.91
N PRO A 110 -7.76 -6.30 9.96
CA PRO A 110 -7.23 -7.66 9.76
C PRO A 110 -5.74 -7.65 9.38
N ALA A 111 -5.36 -6.78 8.45
CA ALA A 111 -4.01 -6.72 7.91
C ALA A 111 -3.04 -6.03 8.90
N LEU A 112 -3.50 -5.02 9.66
CA LEU A 112 -2.77 -4.43 10.79
C LEU A 112 -2.47 -5.47 11.87
N LYS A 113 -3.40 -6.40 12.13
CA LYS A 113 -3.22 -7.47 13.11
C LYS A 113 -2.30 -8.59 12.59
N SER A 114 -2.28 -8.85 11.29
CA SER A 114 -1.42 -9.89 10.68
C SER A 114 0.04 -9.43 10.53
N ALA A 115 0.25 -8.15 10.24
CA ALA A 115 1.58 -7.57 10.12
C ALA A 115 2.41 -7.75 11.40
N ASP A 116 3.72 -7.93 11.26
CA ASP A 116 4.65 -8.02 12.39
C ASP A 116 4.60 -6.74 13.25
N ILE A 117 4.32 -5.60 12.60
CA ILE A 117 4.13 -4.30 13.26
C ILE A 117 2.89 -3.61 12.67
N GLY A 118 1.80 -3.55 13.43
CA GLY A 118 0.60 -2.79 13.09
C GLY A 118 0.64 -1.37 13.68
N ILE A 119 0.53 -0.35 12.83
CA ILE A 119 0.49 1.06 13.21
C ILE A 119 -0.86 1.65 12.82
N ALA A 120 -1.75 1.83 13.80
CA ALA A 120 -3.04 2.48 13.59
C ALA A 120 -2.94 3.97 13.91
N TRP A 121 -3.59 4.81 13.08
CA TRP A 121 -3.87 6.20 13.47
C TRP A 121 -5.38 6.40 13.63
N ALA A 122 -5.75 7.38 14.46
CA ALA A 122 -7.14 7.82 14.53
C ALA A 122 -7.50 8.51 13.20
N SER A 123 -8.58 8.06 12.56
CA SER A 123 -9.19 8.82 11.47
C SER A 123 -9.48 10.24 11.98
N PRO A 124 -9.17 11.31 11.23
CA PRO A 124 -9.59 12.64 11.63
C PRO A 124 -11.11 12.60 11.79
N GLY A 125 -11.59 12.76 13.03
CA GLY A 125 -13.02 12.91 13.30
C GLY A 125 -13.60 14.03 12.43
N PRO A 126 -14.93 14.05 12.22
CA PRO A 126 -15.54 15.03 11.34
C PRO A 126 -15.13 16.43 11.78
N ARG A 127 -14.54 17.19 10.85
CA ARG A 127 -14.48 18.66 10.99
C ARG A 127 -15.86 19.23 10.75
#